data_AF-A0A256ZWN7-F1
#
_entry.id   AF-A0A256ZWN7-F1
#
_cell.length_a   1.000
_cell.length_b   1.000
_cell.length_c   1.000
_cell.angle_alpha   90.00
_cell.angle_beta   90.00
_cell.angle_gamma   90.00
#
_symmetry.space_group_name_H-M   'P 1'
#
loop_
_entity.id
_entity.type
_entity.pdbx_description
1 polymer ?
#
loop_
_entity_poly.entity_id
_entity_poly.type
_entity_poly.pdbx_seq_one_letter_code
_entity_poly.pdbx_strand_id
1 'polypeptide(L)'
;MSAIIFAHGDADGIVSAALTLATLKGNGKVFFTHPVGLYEDLLHNVKHENKVFILDVALSEKHLEDLLKLIGYLSRKGVEITYIDHHPEPLSIKLKEFPMNIVHDEKVSTSELTFKFFENLLDEDMS
;
A
#
# COMPACT_ATOMS: atom_id res chain seq x y z
N MET A 1 -4.24 -13.17 -11.49
CA MET A 1 -4.44 -12.23 -10.38
C MET A 1 -3.89 -10.89 -10.83
N SER A 2 -4.62 -9.78 -10.66
CA SER A 2 -4.21 -8.46 -11.15
C SER A 2 -4.01 -7.53 -9.96
N ALA A 3 -2.76 -7.10 -9.77
CA ALA A 3 -2.38 -6.24 -8.67
C ALA A 3 -1.80 -4.91 -9.16
N ILE A 4 -2.08 -3.85 -8.42
CA ILE A 4 -1.40 -2.55 -8.56
C ILE A 4 -0.77 -2.16 -7.22
N ILE A 5 0.46 -1.66 -7.30
CA ILE A 5 1.30 -1.29 -6.16
C ILE A 5 1.54 0.20 -6.25
N PHE A 6 0.96 0.96 -5.34
CA PHE A 6 1.25 2.37 -5.14
C PHE A 6 2.36 2.47 -4.10
N ALA A 7 3.48 3.06 -4.48
CA ALA A 7 4.63 3.20 -3.59
C ALA A 7 5.19 4.61 -3.62
N HIS A 8 5.84 5.04 -2.54
CA HIS A 8 6.65 6.24 -2.59
C HIS A 8 7.88 6.04 -3.51
N GLY A 9 8.38 7.15 -4.06
CA GLY A 9 9.41 7.15 -5.10
C GLY A 9 10.86 7.15 -4.61
N ASP A 10 11.08 7.09 -3.29
CA ASP A 10 12.41 7.00 -2.70
C ASP A 10 12.85 5.54 -2.48
N ALA A 11 14.00 5.35 -1.83
CA ALA A 11 14.57 4.02 -1.66
C ALA A 11 13.66 3.09 -0.83
N ASP A 12 12.99 3.60 0.20
CA ASP A 12 12.16 2.77 1.09
C ASP A 12 10.90 2.28 0.35
N GLY A 13 10.19 3.20 -0.32
CA GLY A 13 9.07 2.86 -1.19
C GLY A 13 9.46 1.96 -2.37
N ILE A 14 10.59 2.21 -3.05
CA ILE A 14 11.08 1.38 -4.18
C ILE A 14 11.38 -0.05 -3.73
N VAL A 15 12.09 -0.23 -2.61
CA VAL A 15 12.42 -1.58 -2.09
C VAL A 15 11.13 -2.29 -1.67
N SER A 16 10.22 -1.59 -0.99
CA SER A 16 8.91 -2.14 -0.61
C SER A 16 8.12 -2.61 -1.84
N ALA A 17 8.09 -1.81 -2.92
CA ALA A 17 7.44 -2.19 -4.17
C ALA A 17 8.10 -3.41 -4.83
N ALA A 18 9.44 -3.49 -4.81
CA ALA A 18 10.19 -4.59 -5.38
C ALA A 18 9.91 -5.92 -4.64
N LEU A 19 9.93 -5.90 -3.30
CA LEU A 19 9.59 -7.06 -2.46
C LEU A 19 8.15 -7.52 -2.72
N THR A 20 7.21 -6.57 -2.74
CA THR A 20 5.80 -6.86 -3.04
C THR A 20 5.64 -7.47 -4.43
N LEU A 21 6.29 -6.91 -5.45
CA LEU A 21 6.24 -7.43 -6.81
C LEU A 21 6.87 -8.83 -6.94
N ALA A 22 7.92 -9.13 -6.18
CA ALA A 22 8.55 -10.44 -6.13
C ALA A 22 7.57 -11.52 -5.65
N THR A 23 6.78 -11.25 -4.60
CA THR A 23 5.74 -12.20 -4.13
C THR A 23 4.63 -12.44 -5.16
N LEU A 24 4.40 -11.46 -6.04
CA LEU A 24 3.46 -11.56 -7.15
C LEU A 24 4.08 -12.23 -8.40
N LYS A 25 5.33 -12.70 -8.31
CA LYS A 25 6.09 -13.29 -9.41
C LYS A 25 6.17 -12.36 -10.63
N GLY A 26 6.32 -11.06 -10.36
CA GLY A 26 6.35 -10.02 -11.41
C GLY A 26 4.97 -9.65 -11.97
N ASN A 27 3.87 -10.28 -11.53
CA ASN A 27 2.52 -10.01 -12.05
C ASN A 27 1.84 -8.88 -11.27
N GLY A 28 2.36 -7.66 -11.40
CA GLY A 28 1.77 -6.45 -10.83
C GLY A 28 2.27 -5.20 -11.53
N LYS A 29 1.49 -4.12 -11.46
CA LYS A 29 1.91 -2.79 -11.95
C LYS A 29 2.37 -1.95 -10.77
N VAL A 30 3.61 -1.45 -10.83
CA VAL A 30 4.09 -0.44 -9.86
C VAL A 30 3.73 0.95 -10.38
N PHE A 31 3.23 1.78 -9.47
CA PHE A 31 2.91 3.19 -9.69
C PHE A 31 3.51 4.00 -8.54
N PHE A 32 4.40 4.94 -8.86
CA PHE A 32 4.97 5.81 -7.83
C PHE A 32 4.04 6.98 -7.54
N THR A 33 3.75 7.20 -6.27
CA THR A 33 2.85 8.24 -5.78
C THR A 33 3.45 8.96 -4.56
N HIS A 34 2.67 9.84 -3.96
CA HIS A 34 3.02 10.65 -2.80
C HIS A 34 1.75 10.99 -2.00
N PRO A 35 1.86 11.42 -0.73
CA PRO A 35 0.71 11.59 0.17
C PRO A 35 -0.47 12.38 -0.38
N VAL A 36 -0.20 13.49 -1.08
CA VAL A 36 -1.24 14.37 -1.64
C VAL A 36 -1.86 13.79 -2.92
N GLY A 37 -1.09 13.03 -3.71
CA GLY A 37 -1.53 12.44 -4.97
C GLY A 37 -2.26 11.10 -4.83
N LEU A 38 -2.08 10.39 -3.71
CA LEU A 38 -2.57 9.02 -3.50
C LEU A 38 -4.06 8.83 -3.85
N TYR A 39 -4.92 9.78 -3.46
CA TYR A 39 -6.35 9.72 -3.75
C TYR A 39 -6.64 9.71 -5.26
N GLU A 40 -6.09 10.69 -5.99
CA GLU A 40 -6.28 10.81 -7.44
C GLU A 40 -5.65 9.64 -8.20
N ASP A 41 -4.49 9.18 -7.72
CA ASP A 41 -3.78 8.06 -8.32
C ASP A 41 -4.57 6.75 -8.15
N LEU A 42 -5.13 6.48 -6.97
CA LEU A 42 -6.02 5.34 -6.74
C LEU A 42 -7.27 5.42 -7.64
N LEU A 43 -7.94 6.58 -7.65
CA LEU A 43 -9.17 6.80 -8.42
C LEU A 43 -8.96 6.56 -9.93
N HIS A 44 -7.82 7.01 -10.45
CA HIS A 44 -7.55 6.94 -11.88
C HIS A 44 -6.84 5.68 -12.33
N ASN A 45 -6.14 4.95 -11.46
CA ASN A 45 -5.35 3.78 -11.86
C ASN A 45 -5.94 2.43 -11.43
N VAL A 46 -6.80 2.36 -10.40
CA VAL A 46 -7.49 1.12 -10.04
C VAL A 46 -8.71 0.94 -10.93
N LYS A 47 -8.69 -0.07 -11.82
CA LYS A 47 -9.75 -0.34 -12.80
C LYS A 47 -10.35 -1.74 -12.63
N HIS A 48 -9.50 -2.75 -12.70
CA HIS A 48 -9.89 -4.16 -12.74
C HIS A 48 -9.01 -5.03 -11.83
N GLU A 49 -8.12 -4.41 -11.06
CA GLU A 49 -7.24 -5.04 -10.10
C GLU A 49 -8.06 -5.54 -8.91
N ASN A 50 -7.77 -6.78 -8.50
CA ASN A 50 -8.38 -7.37 -7.31
C ASN A 50 -7.50 -7.22 -6.07
N LYS A 51 -6.25 -6.76 -6.24
CA LYS A 51 -5.31 -6.44 -5.16
C LYS A 51 -4.72 -5.05 -5.35
N VAL A 52 -4.70 -4.27 -4.27
CA VAL A 52 -4.06 -2.96 -4.21
C VAL A 52 -3.09 -2.96 -3.03
N PHE A 53 -1.86 -2.54 -3.28
CA PHE A 53 -0.86 -2.29 -2.25
C PHE A 53 -0.59 -0.79 -2.19
N ILE A 54 -0.50 -0.23 -0.99
CA ILE A 54 -0.11 1.15 -0.73
C ILE A 54 1.08 1.08 0.23
N LEU A 55 2.25 1.52 -0.22
CA LEU A 55 3.53 1.29 0.44
C LEU A 55 4.26 2.61 0.64
N ASP A 56 4.61 2.92 1.89
CA ASP A 56 5.47 4.05 2.26
C ASP A 56 4.85 5.42 1.95
N VAL A 57 3.51 5.51 1.98
CA VAL A 57 2.77 6.72 1.65
C VAL A 57 1.89 7.12 2.82
N ALA A 58 2.32 8.15 3.55
CA ALA A 58 1.51 8.77 4.59
C ALA A 58 0.13 9.20 4.03
N LEU A 59 -0.93 8.96 4.79
CA LEU A 59 -2.27 9.42 4.40
C LEU A 59 -2.41 10.93 4.69
N SER A 60 -2.61 11.73 3.63
CA SER A 60 -2.75 13.18 3.77
C SER A 60 -4.11 13.58 4.36
N GLU A 61 -4.12 14.37 5.43
CA GLU A 61 -5.33 14.97 6.03
C GLU A 61 -6.20 15.72 5.01
N LYS A 62 -5.57 16.35 4.01
CA LYS A 62 -6.26 17.14 2.98
C LYS A 62 -7.27 16.31 2.17
N HIS A 63 -6.96 15.04 1.91
CA HIS A 63 -7.75 14.15 1.06
C HIS A 63 -8.25 12.92 1.82
N LEU A 64 -8.12 12.91 3.14
CA LEU A 64 -8.32 11.73 3.96
C LEU A 64 -9.75 11.18 3.84
N GLU A 65 -10.75 12.04 4.00
CA GLU A 65 -12.15 11.60 3.94
C GLU A 65 -12.51 10.95 2.59
N ASP A 66 -12.07 11.54 1.47
CA ASP A 66 -12.34 11.03 0.13
C ASP A 66 -11.54 9.75 -0.17
N LEU A 67 -10.29 9.70 0.29
CA LEU A 67 -9.46 8.50 0.21
C LEU A 67 -10.11 7.31 0.94
N LEU A 68 -10.61 7.53 2.15
CA LEU A 68 -11.25 6.49 2.94
C LEU A 68 -12.58 6.04 2.32
N LYS A 69 -13.38 6.97 1.78
CA LYS A 69 -14.59 6.62 1.01
C LYS A 69 -14.26 5.76 -0.19
N LEU A 70 -13.18 6.09 -0.91
CA LEU A 70 -12.71 5.33 -2.07
C LEU A 70 -12.23 3.93 -1.67
N ILE A 71 -11.41 3.81 -0.62
CA ILE A 71 -10.97 2.52 -0.05
C ILE A 71 -12.17 1.66 0.33
N GLY A 72 -13.15 2.24 1.03
CA GLY A 72 -14.37 1.53 1.41
C GLY A 72 -15.20 1.09 0.20
N TYR A 73 -15.28 1.92 -0.85
CA TYR A 73 -15.94 1.56 -2.10
C TYR A 73 -15.23 0.39 -2.82
N LEU A 74 -13.90 0.45 -2.94
CA LEU A 74 -13.10 -0.60 -3.58
C LEU A 74 -13.19 -1.92 -2.80
N SER A 75 -13.10 -1.87 -1.46
CA SER A 75 -13.26 -3.04 -0.61
C SER A 75 -14.63 -3.71 -0.79
N ARG A 76 -15.73 -2.93 -0.84
CA ARG A 76 -17.08 -3.46 -1.14
C ARG A 76 -17.20 -4.08 -2.54
N LYS A 77 -16.32 -3.74 -3.47
CA LYS A 77 -16.23 -4.36 -4.81
C LYS A 77 -15.38 -5.63 -4.81
N GLY A 78 -14.83 -6.04 -3.67
CA GLY A 78 -14.00 -7.23 -3.53
C GLY A 78 -12.51 -6.98 -3.80
N VAL A 79 -12.06 -5.72 -3.79
CA VAL A 79 -10.64 -5.38 -3.90
C VAL A 79 -9.98 -5.57 -2.53
N GLU A 80 -8.96 -6.42 -2.46
CA GLU A 80 -8.12 -6.57 -1.28
C GLU A 80 -7.10 -5.44 -1.24
N ILE A 81 -7.14 -4.62 -0.19
CA ILE A 81 -6.25 -3.47 -0.02
C ILE A 81 -5.30 -3.75 1.13
N THR A 82 -4.00 -3.70 0.88
CA THR A 82 -2.95 -3.80 1.90
C THR A 82 -2.20 -2.47 1.98
N TYR A 83 -2.12 -1.91 3.19
CA TYR A 83 -1.39 -0.69 3.50
C TYR A 83 -0.22 -1.04 4.41
N ILE A 84 1.00 -0.74 3.96
CA ILE A 84 2.24 -0.96 4.70
C ILE A 84 2.95 0.40 4.79
N ASP A 85 3.12 0.91 6.00
CA ASP A 85 3.72 2.22 6.20
C ASP A 85 4.29 2.37 7.61
N HIS A 86 5.19 3.32 7.78
CA HIS A 86 5.82 3.67 9.06
C HIS A 86 5.53 5.11 9.49
N HIS A 87 4.90 5.93 8.66
CA HIS A 87 4.54 7.31 9.03
C HIS A 87 3.49 7.34 10.14
N PRO A 88 3.45 8.40 10.97
CA PRO A 88 2.40 8.54 11.99
C PRO A 88 0.99 8.47 11.40
N GLU A 89 0.05 7.88 12.15
CA GLU A 89 -1.36 7.91 11.76
C GLU A 89 -1.86 9.36 11.60
N PRO A 90 -2.84 9.62 10.72
CA PRO A 90 -3.50 10.92 10.67
C PRO A 90 -4.15 11.23 12.02
N LEU A 91 -4.17 12.52 12.40
CA LEU A 91 -4.65 13.01 13.69
C LEU A 91 -6.12 12.73 13.93
N SER A 92 -6.90 12.67 12.85
CA SER A 92 -8.37 12.61 12.88
C SER A 92 -8.94 11.20 12.92
N ILE A 93 -8.14 10.15 12.71
CA ILE A 93 -8.60 8.76 12.57
C ILE A 93 -7.64 7.75 13.21
N LYS A 94 -8.09 6.50 13.29
CA LYS A 94 -7.24 5.33 13.55
C LYS A 94 -7.27 4.40 12.34
N LEU A 95 -6.11 3.98 11.84
CA LEU A 95 -6.01 3.17 10.62
C LEU A 95 -6.84 1.88 10.75
N LYS A 96 -6.81 1.24 11.92
CA LYS A 96 -7.53 -0.01 12.23
C LYS A 96 -9.04 0.01 11.99
N GLU A 97 -9.65 1.18 11.81
CA GLU A 97 -11.09 1.33 11.59
C GLU A 97 -11.49 1.12 10.11
N PHE A 98 -10.52 0.96 9.22
CA PHE A 98 -10.74 0.88 7.77
C PHE A 98 -10.59 -0.55 7.22
N PRO A 99 -11.30 -0.87 6.13
CA PRO A 99 -11.32 -2.21 5.56
C PRO A 99 -10.07 -2.48 4.69
N MET A 100 -8.90 -2.36 5.32
CA MET A 100 -7.58 -2.64 4.74
C MET A 100 -6.85 -3.64 5.64
N ASN A 101 -5.97 -4.42 5.04
CA ASN A 101 -4.94 -5.12 5.79
C ASN A 101 -3.81 -4.12 6.12
N ILE A 102 -3.62 -3.81 7.39
CA ILE A 102 -2.72 -2.75 7.84
C ILE A 102 -1.50 -3.36 8.51
N VAL A 103 -0.32 -2.98 8.01
CA VAL A 103 0.99 -3.32 8.58
C VAL A 103 1.68 -2.00 8.90
N HIS A 104 1.81 -1.67 10.19
CA HIS A 104 2.26 -0.35 10.62
C HIS A 104 3.13 -0.43 11.87
N ASP A 105 4.30 0.21 11.83
CA ASP A 105 5.18 0.44 12.98
C ASP A 105 6.11 1.63 12.68
N GLU A 106 6.05 2.68 13.50
CA GLU A 106 6.84 3.90 13.32
C GLU A 106 8.35 3.73 13.63
N LYS A 107 8.75 2.56 14.16
CA LYS A 107 10.15 2.31 14.60
C LYS A 107 11.03 1.66 13.54
N VAL A 108 10.46 1.21 12.44
CA VAL A 108 11.16 0.49 11.36
C VAL A 108 10.79 1.07 10.01
N SER A 109 11.58 0.76 8.99
CA SER A 109 11.30 1.20 7.62
C SER A 109 10.12 0.44 7.02
N THR A 110 9.48 1.04 6.01
CA THR A 110 8.40 0.37 5.26
C THR A 110 8.93 -0.89 4.56
N SER A 111 10.17 -0.86 4.06
CA SER A 111 10.81 -2.02 3.43
C SER A 111 11.04 -3.16 4.41
N GLU A 112 11.44 -2.88 5.65
CA GLU A 112 11.53 -3.89 6.71
C GLU A 112 10.15 -4.48 7.05
N LEU A 113 9.12 -3.64 7.17
CA LEU A 113 7.74 -4.09 7.39
C LEU A 113 7.26 -4.98 6.24
N THR A 114 7.53 -4.56 5.01
CA THR A 114 7.17 -5.30 3.80
C THR A 114 7.87 -6.65 3.74
N PHE A 115 9.18 -6.68 4.06
CA PHE A 115 9.94 -7.92 4.13
C PHE A 115 9.35 -8.89 5.15
N LYS A 116 9.15 -8.46 6.40
CA LYS A 116 8.57 -9.30 7.47
C LYS A 116 7.17 -9.78 7.12
N PHE A 117 6.35 -8.92 6.51
CA PHE A 117 5.00 -9.29 6.10
C PHE A 117 4.98 -10.41 5.05
N PHE A 118 6.01 -10.44 4.19
CA PHE A 118 6.10 -11.37 3.07
C PHE A 118 7.18 -12.44 3.20
N GLU A 119 7.90 -12.53 4.31
CA GLU A 119 9.07 -13.41 4.48
C GLU A 119 8.79 -14.88 4.08
N ASN A 120 7.60 -15.38 4.40
CA ASN A 120 7.18 -16.75 4.10
C ASN A 120 6.71 -16.97 2.64
N LEU A 121 6.61 -15.90 1.85
CA LEU A 121 6.19 -15.89 0.45
C LEU A 121 7.30 -15.48 -0.52
N LEU A 122 8.38 -14.91 0.00
CA LEU A 122 9.57 -14.57 -0.78
C LEU A 122 10.37 -15.83 -1.12
N ASP A 123 11.18 -15.73 -2.16
CA ASP A 123 12.15 -16.78 -2.50
C ASP A 123 13.21 -16.89 -1.39
N GLU A 124 13.75 -18.09 -1.14
CA GLU A 124 14.77 -18.31 -0.11
C GLU A 124 16.03 -17.48 -0.40
N ASP A 125 16.34 -17.23 -1.67
CA ASP A 125 17.48 -16.37 -2.08
C ASP A 125 17.29 -14.89 -1.69
N MET A 126 16.07 -14.49 -1.31
CA MET A 126 15.73 -13.13 -0.88
C MET A 126 15.53 -13.01 0.64
N SER A 127 15.47 -14.12 1.37
CA SER A 127 15.15 -14.18 2.81
C SER A 127 16.35 -14.48 3.70
#